data_AF-A0A368TM21-F1
#
_entry.id   AF-A0A368TM21-F1
#
_cell.length_a   1.000
_cell.length_b   1.000
_cell.length_c   1.000
_cell.angle_alpha   90.00
_cell.angle_beta   90.00
_cell.angle_gamma   90.00
#
_symmetry.space_group_name_H-M   'P 1'
#
loop_
_entity.id
_entity.type
_entity.pdbx_description
1 polymer ?
#
loop_
_entity_poly.entity_id
_entity_poly.type
_entity_poly.pdbx_seq_one_letter_code
_entity_poly.pdbx_strand_id
1 'polypeptide(L)'
;MAISEVPVSINQGFIAILCDKEVSNYYILNWVKFNLGIIKNMAGGSTFQEINKANFRIIKILVPSQDLMRDYNTLLNKMHEGIALNEKQSRKLVEIIDAILPKLMSGKIRVLNNQKIKEAV
;
A
#
# COMPACT_ATOMS: atom_id res chain seq x y z
N MET A 1 -5.46 -3.50 6.53
CA MET A 1 -4.75 -4.61 5.85
C MET A 1 -3.64 -4.02 5.00
N ALA A 2 -2.48 -4.65 4.94
CA ALA A 2 -1.31 -4.12 4.23
C ALA A 2 -0.47 -5.27 3.65
N ILE A 3 0.31 -4.96 2.61
CA ILE A 3 1.42 -5.79 2.14
C ILE A 3 2.69 -5.11 2.63
N SER A 4 3.64 -5.90 3.15
CA SER A 4 4.95 -5.38 3.54
C SER A 4 5.97 -5.59 2.43
N GLU A 5 6.70 -4.53 2.06
CA GLU A 5 7.85 -4.61 1.15
C GLU A 5 9.17 -4.87 1.89
N VAL A 6 9.16 -4.73 3.22
CA VAL A 6 10.32 -4.96 4.07
C VAL A 6 10.04 -6.09 5.07
N PRO A 7 11.06 -6.76 5.61
CA PRO A 7 10.87 -7.68 6.71
C PRO A 7 10.21 -6.97 7.90
N VAL A 8 9.15 -7.57 8.44
CA VAL A 8 8.41 -7.04 9.60
C VAL A 8 8.15 -8.13 10.62
N SER A 9 8.10 -7.72 11.88
CA SER A 9 7.59 -8.54 12.98
C SER A 9 6.20 -8.03 13.36
N ILE A 10 5.28 -8.95 13.67
CA ILE A 10 3.91 -8.62 14.08
C ILE A 10 3.65 -9.10 15.51
N ASN A 11 2.74 -8.42 16.21
CA ASN A 11 2.25 -8.84 17.50
C ASN A 11 1.09 -9.86 17.36
N GLN A 12 0.50 -10.27 18.49
CA GLN A 12 -0.56 -11.28 18.54
C GLN A 12 -1.90 -10.82 17.94
N GLY A 13 -2.12 -9.50 17.80
CA GLY A 13 -3.34 -8.93 17.21
C GLY A 13 -3.37 -8.94 15.68
N PHE A 14 -2.32 -9.45 15.03
CA PHE A 14 -2.26 -9.55 13.57
C PHE A 14 -2.18 -11.01 13.11
N ILE A 15 -2.80 -11.28 11.98
CA ILE A 15 -2.62 -12.52 11.24
C ILE A 15 -1.69 -12.24 10.06
N ALA A 16 -0.50 -12.86 10.06
CA ALA A 16 0.37 -12.88 8.90
C ALA A 16 -0.09 -13.97 7.93
N ILE A 17 -0.27 -13.58 6.66
CA ILE A 17 -0.54 -14.50 5.56
C ILE A 17 0.71 -14.53 4.70
N LEU A 18 1.36 -15.69 4.64
CA LEU A 18 2.50 -15.93 3.78
C LEU A 18 1.99 -16.69 2.56
N CYS A 19 2.02 -16.05 1.40
CA CYS A 19 1.61 -16.69 0.15
C CYS A 19 2.77 -17.52 -0.42
N ASP A 20 2.43 -18.61 -1.09
CA ASP A 20 3.38 -19.47 -1.80
C ASP A 20 3.43 -19.10 -3.30
N LYS A 21 3.89 -20.03 -4.15
CA LYS A 21 3.99 -19.81 -5.60
C LYS A 21 2.65 -19.86 -6.33
N GLU A 22 1.60 -20.41 -5.72
CA GLU A 22 0.31 -20.62 -6.38
C GLU A 22 -0.56 -19.35 -6.35
N VAL A 23 -0.44 -18.56 -5.29
CA VAL A 23 -1.28 -17.37 -5.08
C VAL A 23 -0.42 -16.16 -4.78
N SER A 24 -0.70 -15.02 -5.43
CA SER A 24 0.05 -13.79 -5.17
C SER A 24 -0.44 -13.03 -3.94
N ASN A 25 0.47 -12.26 -3.33
CA ASN A 25 0.13 -11.34 -2.23
C ASN A 25 -0.96 -10.35 -2.63
N TYR A 26 -0.95 -9.85 -3.86
CA TYR A 26 -1.97 -8.93 -4.38
C TYR A 26 -3.34 -9.59 -4.52
N TYR A 27 -3.38 -10.85 -4.96
CA TYR A 27 -4.63 -11.62 -5.02
C TYR A 27 -5.23 -11.79 -3.63
N ILE A 28 -4.44 -12.25 -2.66
CA ILE A 28 -4.90 -12.42 -1.28
C ILE A 28 -5.34 -11.08 -0.68
N LEU A 29 -4.58 -10.00 -0.84
CA LEU A 29 -4.96 -8.69 -0.33
C LEU A 29 -6.35 -8.28 -0.85
N ASN A 30 -6.58 -8.41 -2.16
CA ASN A 30 -7.84 -8.01 -2.77
C ASN A 30 -8.97 -8.97 -2.40
N TRP A 31 -8.71 -10.29 -2.33
CA TRP A 31 -9.68 -11.26 -1.86
C TRP A 31 -10.12 -10.96 -0.42
N VAL A 32 -9.18 -10.64 0.48
CA VAL A 32 -9.55 -10.34 1.86
C VAL A 32 -10.30 -9.02 1.96
N LYS A 33 -9.91 -7.98 1.19
CA LYS A 33 -10.67 -6.73 1.10
C LYS A 33 -12.10 -6.95 0.64
N PHE A 34 -12.28 -7.76 -0.41
CA PHE A 34 -13.60 -8.09 -0.95
C PHE A 34 -14.45 -8.88 0.05
N ASN A 35 -13.85 -9.84 0.76
CA ASN A 35 -14.54 -10.71 1.71
C ASN A 35 -14.53 -10.19 3.15
N LEU A 36 -14.19 -8.91 3.37
CA LEU A 36 -14.04 -8.36 4.72
C LEU A 36 -15.32 -8.46 5.55
N GLY A 37 -16.49 -8.36 4.90
CA GLY A 37 -17.78 -8.54 5.57
C GLY A 37 -17.93 -9.95 6.17
N ILE A 38 -17.59 -10.98 5.40
CA ILE A 38 -17.64 -12.38 5.85
C ILE A 38 -16.67 -12.59 7.01
N ILE A 39 -15.45 -12.06 6.89
CA ILE A 39 -14.40 -12.21 7.91
C ILE A 39 -14.78 -11.50 9.21
N LYS A 40 -15.39 -10.31 9.12
CA LYS A 40 -15.92 -9.59 10.30
C LYS A 40 -17.05 -10.35 10.96
N ASN A 41 -17.95 -10.98 10.21
CA ASN A 41 -19.04 -11.79 10.77
C ASN A 41 -18.53 -13.06 11.48
N MET A 42 -17.32 -13.53 11.14
CA MET A 42 -16.66 -14.64 11.83
C MET A 42 -15.79 -14.20 13.01
N ALA A 43 -15.63 -12.89 13.21
CA ALA A 43 -14.94 -12.34 14.37
C ALA A 43 -15.84 -12.44 15.61
N GLY A 44 -15.26 -12.82 16.74
CA GLY A 44 -15.94 -12.86 18.03
C GLY A 44 -15.74 -11.55 18.81
N GLY A 45 -16.56 -11.35 19.84
CA GLY A 45 -16.47 -10.21 20.74
C GLY A 45 -17.38 -9.04 20.35
N SER A 46 -18.04 -8.43 21.34
CA SER A 46 -18.96 -7.29 21.16
C SER A 46 -18.28 -5.93 21.29
N THR A 47 -17.14 -5.85 21.99
CA THR A 47 -16.37 -4.62 22.23
C THR A 47 -15.09 -4.55 21.39
N PHE A 48 -14.42 -5.69 21.19
CA PHE A 48 -13.28 -5.84 20.29
C PHE A 48 -13.56 -7.01 19.36
N GLN A 49 -13.86 -6.71 18.10
CA GLN A 49 -14.05 -7.75 17.09
C GLN A 49 -12.70 -8.31 16.67
N GLU A 50 -12.42 -9.53 17.09
CA GLU A 50 -11.20 -10.25 16.72
C GLU A 50 -11.54 -11.61 16.13
N ILE A 51 -10.87 -11.94 15.02
CA ILE A 51 -10.91 -13.28 14.45
C ILE A 51 -9.64 -14.02 14.86
N ASN A 52 -9.80 -15.16 15.51
CA ASN A 52 -8.68 -16.00 15.87
C ASN A 52 -8.14 -16.77 14.64
N LYS A 53 -6.92 -17.29 14.75
CA LYS A 53 -6.24 -18.01 13.66
C LYS A 53 -6.99 -19.27 13.21
N ALA A 54 -7.71 -19.95 14.11
CA ALA A 54 -8.45 -21.16 13.78
C ALA A 54 -9.66 -20.85 12.89
N ASN A 55 -10.45 -19.83 13.25
CA ASN A 55 -11.60 -19.36 12.48
C ASN A 55 -11.17 -18.74 11.14
N PHE A 56 -10.02 -18.07 11.08
CA PHE A 56 -9.51 -17.52 9.83
C PHE A 56 -9.08 -18.62 8.84
N ARG A 57 -8.48 -19.72 9.33
CA ARG A 57 -7.95 -20.81 8.48
C ARG A 57 -9.01 -21.64 7.78
N ILE A 58 -10.24 -21.67 8.29
CA ILE A 58 -11.33 -22.46 7.68
C ILE A 58 -11.99 -21.74 6.50
N ILE A 59 -11.66 -20.46 6.27
CA ILE A 59 -12.26 -19.69 5.18
C ILE A 59 -11.63 -20.15 3.87
N LYS A 60 -12.47 -20.71 3.00
CA LYS A 60 -12.04 -21.20 1.69
C LYS A 60 -11.85 -20.04 0.72
N ILE A 61 -10.74 -20.09 -0.02
CA ILE A 61 -10.45 -19.17 -1.11
C ILE A 61 -10.56 -19.92 -2.44
N LEU A 62 -10.99 -19.22 -3.49
CA LEU A 62 -10.88 -19.72 -4.85
C LEU A 62 -9.43 -19.52 -5.30
N VAL A 63 -8.82 -20.56 -5.86
CA VAL A 63 -7.48 -20.47 -6.47
C VAL A 63 -7.65 -20.52 -7.99
N PRO A 64 -7.38 -19.40 -8.70
CA PRO A 64 -7.42 -19.37 -10.15
C PRO A 64 -6.35 -20.25 -10.80
N SER A 65 -6.48 -20.53 -12.10
CA SER A 65 -5.43 -21.20 -12.86
C SER A 65 -4.13 -20.38 -12.90
N GLN A 66 -2.99 -21.04 -13.06
CA GLN A 66 -1.69 -20.38 -13.08
C GLN A 66 -1.57 -19.34 -14.20
N ASP A 67 -2.13 -19.59 -15.38
CA ASP A 67 -2.13 -18.62 -16.48
C ASP A 67 -2.90 -17.35 -16.13
N LEU A 68 -4.11 -17.49 -15.56
CA LEU A 68 -4.90 -16.35 -15.12
C LEU A 68 -4.20 -15.58 -14.00
N MET A 69 -3.52 -16.29 -13.10
CA MET A 69 -2.75 -15.66 -12.02
C MET A 69 -1.54 -14.90 -12.54
N ARG A 70 -0.85 -15.41 -13.56
CA ARG A 70 0.26 -14.71 -14.23
C ARG A 70 -0.22 -13.41 -14.87
N ASP A 71 -1.33 -13.46 -15.61
CA ASP A 71 -1.86 -12.29 -16.30
C ASP A 71 -2.36 -11.23 -15.31
N TYR A 72 -3.05 -11.67 -14.25
CA TYR A 72 -3.47 -10.84 -13.13
C TYR A 72 -2.28 -10.14 -12.44
N ASN A 73 -1.22 -10.89 -12.14
CA ASN A 73 -0.01 -10.34 -11.50
C ASN A 73 0.70 -9.34 -12.40
N THR A 74 0.78 -9.61 -13.70
CA THR A 74 1.43 -8.72 -14.66
C THR A 74 0.76 -7.34 -14.69
N LEU A 75 -0.57 -7.31 -14.62
CA LEU A 75 -1.34 -6.08 -14.54
C LEU A 75 -1.14 -5.38 -13.20
N LEU A 76 -1.33 -6.09 -12.08
CA LEU A 76 -1.31 -5.47 -10.76
C LEU A 76 0.07 -5.06 -10.28
N ASN A 77 1.14 -5.78 -10.64
CA ASN A 77 2.50 -5.39 -10.29
C ASN A 77 2.80 -3.98 -10.80
N LYS A 78 2.51 -3.70 -12.08
CA LYS A 78 2.72 -2.36 -12.67
C LYS A 78 1.93 -1.27 -11.94
N MET A 79 0.68 -1.56 -11.57
CA MET A 79 -0.15 -0.60 -10.85
C MET A 79 0.40 -0.33 -9.44
N HIS A 80 0.76 -1.38 -8.70
CA HIS A 80 1.26 -1.26 -7.35
C HIS A 80 2.66 -0.63 -7.29
N GLU A 81 3.55 -0.94 -8.24
CA GLU A 81 4.84 -0.25 -8.40
C GLU A 81 4.63 1.25 -8.63
N GLY A 82 3.68 1.63 -9.48
CA GLY A 82 3.33 3.04 -9.69
C GLY A 82 2.83 3.73 -8.43
N ILE A 83 1.96 3.07 -7.66
CA ILE A 83 1.47 3.59 -6.37
C ILE A 83 2.63 3.78 -5.38
N ALA A 84 3.49 2.76 -5.22
CA ALA A 84 4.62 2.82 -4.30
C ALA A 84 5.62 3.93 -4.68
N LEU A 85 5.90 4.10 -5.98
CA LEU A 85 6.75 5.17 -6.47
C LEU A 85 6.15 6.55 -6.19
N ASN A 86 4.86 6.74 -6.49
CA ASN A 86 4.16 8.00 -6.25
C ASN A 86 4.14 8.37 -4.77
N GLU A 87 3.90 7.40 -3.88
CA GLU A 87 3.97 7.63 -2.45
C GLU A 87 5.37 8.05 -1.99
N LYS A 88 6.42 7.39 -2.50
CA LYS A 88 7.81 7.74 -2.19
C LYS A 88 8.15 9.15 -2.66
N GLN A 89 7.74 9.51 -3.87
CA GLN A 89 7.94 10.85 -4.42
C GLN A 89 7.18 11.91 -3.61
N SER A 90 5.92 11.63 -3.26
CA SER A 90 5.09 12.52 -2.44
C SER A 90 5.74 12.81 -1.09
N ARG A 91 6.16 11.77 -0.36
CA ARG A 91 6.92 11.93 0.90
C ARG A 91 8.19 12.75 0.70
N LYS A 92 8.93 12.49 -0.39
CA LYS A 92 10.15 13.23 -0.66
C LYS A 92 9.91 14.71 -0.95
N LEU A 93 8.83 15.05 -1.64
CA LEU A 93 8.46 16.44 -1.90
C LEU A 93 8.11 17.18 -0.62
N VAL A 94 7.38 16.54 0.31
CA VAL A 94 7.10 17.11 1.63
C VAL A 94 8.40 17.40 2.38
N GLU A 95 9.33 16.45 2.44
CA GLU A 95 10.65 16.67 3.09
C GLU A 95 11.41 17.85 2.48
N ILE A 96 11.37 17.99 1.15
CA ILE A 96 12.04 19.09 0.44
C ILE A 96 11.37 20.42 0.80
N ILE A 97 10.03 20.47 0.81
CA ILE A 97 9.27 21.66 1.20
C ILE A 97 9.62 22.05 2.64
N ASP A 98 9.57 21.12 3.58
CA ASP A 98 9.88 21.37 4.99
C ASP A 98 11.32 21.87 5.18
N ALA A 99 12.27 21.40 4.37
CA ALA A 99 13.66 21.84 4.42
C ALA A 99 13.89 23.23 3.81
N ILE A 100 13.10 23.61 2.79
CA ILE A 100 13.29 24.85 2.04
C ILE A 100 12.44 25.99 2.60
N LEU A 101 11.22 25.72 3.05
CA LEU A 101 10.26 26.73 3.47
C LEU A 101 10.79 27.64 4.61
N PRO A 102 11.43 27.12 5.68
CA PRO A 102 12.01 27.98 6.72
C PRO A 102 13.14 28.88 6.20
N LYS A 103 13.91 28.41 5.21
CA LYS A 103 15.01 29.17 4.59
C LYS A 103 14.48 30.25 3.66
N LEU A 104 13.36 30.00 2.97
CA LEU A 104 12.63 30.99 2.19
C LEU A 104 12.03 32.07 3.11
N MET A 105 11.31 31.65 4.17
CA MET A 105 10.66 32.56 5.12
C MET A 105 11.66 33.44 5.89
N SER A 106 12.86 32.91 6.19
CA SER A 106 13.95 33.70 6.80
C SER A 106 14.76 34.54 5.81
N GLY A 107 14.45 34.48 4.51
CA GLY A 107 15.16 35.21 3.45
C GLY A 107 16.59 34.71 3.18
N LYS A 108 17.02 33.59 3.79
CA LYS A 108 18.33 32.94 3.56
C LYS A 108 18.43 32.36 2.15
N ILE A 109 17.30 31.98 1.56
CA ILE A 109 17.17 31.58 0.16
C ILE A 109 16.15 32.53 -0.48
N ARG A 110 16.41 32.98 -1.70
CA ARG A 110 15.50 33.82 -2.49
C ARG A 110 15.09 33.10 -3.76
N VAL A 111 13.83 33.22 -4.13
CA VAL A 111 13.34 32.75 -5.43
C VAL A 111 13.76 33.78 -6.48
N LEU A 112 14.57 33.36 -7.45
CA LEU A 112 14.89 34.20 -8.61
C LEU A 112 13.68 34.19 -9.53
N ASN A 113 12.93 35.29 -9.57
CA ASN A 113 11.85 35.47 -10.54
C ASN A 113 12.46 35.69 -11.94
N ASN A 114 12.53 34.63 -12.74
CA ASN A 114 12.87 34.73 -14.16
C ASN A 114 11.65 35.14 -15.01
N GLN A 115 10.96 36.24 -14.65
CA GLN A 115 9.92 36.86 -15.49
C GLN A 115 10.50 37.62 -16.71
N LYS A 116 11.56 37.09 -17.33
CA LYS A 116 12.03 37.52 -18.66
C LYS A 116 12.28 36.33 -19.58
N ILE A 117 11.38 35.33 -19.55
CA ILE A 117 11.33 34.32 -20.62
C ILE A 117 10.20 34.72 -21.59
N LYS A 118 10.62 35.45 -22.64
CA LYS A 118 9.98 35.66 -23.94
C LYS A 118 8.70 36.52 -24.03
N GLU A 119 8.90 37.84 -24.03
CA GLU A 119 8.28 38.72 -25.03
C GLU A 119 9.40 39.52 -25.71
N ALA A 120 10.01 38.93 -26.73
CA ALA A 120 10.85 39.65 -27.69
C ALA A 120 11.00 38.81 -28.97
N VAL A 121 10.39 39.37 -30.04
CA VAL A 121 10.39 39.01 -31.47
C VAL A 121 9.49 37.86 -31.88
#